data_AF-A0A938ASD0-F1
#
_entry.id   AF-A0A938ASD0-F1
#
_cell.length_a   1.000
_cell.length_b   1.000
_cell.length_c   1.000
_cell.angle_alpha   90.00
_cell.angle_beta   90.00
_cell.angle_gamma   90.00
#
_symmetry.space_group_name_H-M   'P 1'
#
loop_
_entity.id
_entity.type
_entity.pdbx_description
1 polymer ?
#
loop_
_entity_poly.entity_id
_entity_poly.type
_entity_poly.pdbx_seq_one_letter_code
_entity_poly.pdbx_strand_id
1 'polypeptide(L)' 'MQTYRIETIISPDRVLTIPGVPFRAGEKVEVIIISYPRRRRVKRYPLRGKPIRYLAPFDSVAENDWNVLR' A
#
# COMPACT_ATOMS: atom_id res chain seq x y z
N MET A 1 29.54 -3.94 -10.02
CA MET A 1 28.67 -2.82 -9.59
C MET A 1 27.95 -3.28 -8.32
N GLN A 2 28.18 -2.61 -7.19
CA GLN A 2 27.49 -2.91 -5.94
C GLN A 2 26.36 -1.90 -5.75
N THR A 3 25.12 -2.38 -5.61
CA THR A 3 23.95 -1.52 -5.53
C THR A 3 23.46 -1.43 -4.10
N TYR A 4 23.35 -0.21 -3.59
CA TYR A 4 22.79 0.07 -2.27
C TYR A 4 21.46 0.80 -2.44
N ARG A 5 20.38 0.25 -1.88
CA ARG A 5 19.02 0.80 -1.99
C ARG A 5 18.55 1.29 -0.62
N ILE A 6 18.15 2.55 -0.56
CA ILE A 6 17.43 3.15 0.56
C ILE A 6 16.07 3.64 0.05
N GLU A 7 15.03 3.45 0.85
CA GLU A 7 13.72 4.07 0.63
C GLU A 7 13.54 5.22 1.62
N THR A 8 13.21 6.40 1.11
CA THR A 8 12.92 7.57 1.94
C THR A 8 11.84 8.44 1.29
N ILE A 9 11.27 9.33 2.09
CA ILE A 9 10.24 10.27 1.64
C ILE A 9 10.90 11.64 1.46
N ILE A 10 10.69 12.24 0.30
CA ILE A 10 11.17 13.60 0.02
C ILE A 10 10.46 14.58 0.96
N SER A 11 11.24 15.39 1.68
CA SER A 11 10.73 16.42 2.58
C SER A 11 10.08 17.58 1.82
N PRO A 12 9.25 18.41 2.47
CA PRO A 12 8.50 19.48 1.81
C PRO A 12 9.38 20.53 1.10
N ASP A 13 10.60 20.73 1.58
CA ASP A 13 11.62 21.61 1.01
C ASP A 13 12.26 21.07 -0.29
N ARG A 14 11.85 19.86 -0.72
CA ARG A 14 12.34 19.18 -1.93
C ARG A 14 13.83 18.83 -1.88
N VAL A 15 14.42 18.76 -0.69
CA VAL A 15 15.80 18.30 -0.47
C VAL A 15 15.78 16.82 -0.10
N LEU A 16 16.70 16.04 -0.67
CA LEU A 16 16.87 14.62 -0.35
C LEU A 16 18.16 14.43 0.46
N THR A 17 18.03 14.19 1.76
CA THR A 17 19.16 13.85 2.63
C THR A 17 19.19 12.35 2.88
N ILE A 18 20.31 11.69 2.54
CA ILE A 18 20.52 10.25 2.75
C ILE A 18 21.63 10.07 3.79
N PRO A 19 21.32 10.00 5.09
CA PRO A 19 22.32 9.82 6.13
C PRO A 19 22.86 8.38 6.15
N GLY A 20 24.13 8.22 6.57
CA GLY A 20 24.71 6.91 6.87
C GLY A 20 24.93 6.00 5.66
N VAL A 21 25.26 6.56 4.50
CA VAL A 21 25.62 5.76 3.33
C VAL A 21 26.91 4.96 3.58
N PRO A 22 27.02 3.69 3.14
CA PRO A 22 28.17 2.83 3.40
C PRO A 22 29.34 3.08 2.43
N PHE A 23 29.53 4.34 2.00
CA PHE A 23 30.57 4.75 1.07
C PHE A 23 31.64 5.58 1.78
N ARG A 24 32.86 5.52 1.28
CA ARG A 24 33.98 6.29 1.86
C ARG A 24 34.00 7.71 1.31
N ALA A 25 34.64 8.62 2.04
CA ALA A 25 34.88 9.97 1.55
C ALA A 25 35.70 9.93 0.25
N GLY A 26 35.27 10.70 -0.76
CA GLY A 26 35.92 10.76 -2.08
C GLY A 26 35.51 9.65 -3.05
N GLU A 27 34.68 8.69 -2.64
CA GLU A 27 34.17 7.65 -3.51
C GLU A 27 33.14 8.23 -4.51
N LYS A 28 33.33 7.95 -5.80
CA LYS A 28 32.39 8.37 -6.83
C LYS A 28 31.18 7.44 -6.82
N VAL A 29 30.00 8.00 -6.57
CA VAL A 29 28.73 7.27 -6.54
C VAL A 29 27.73 7.85 -7.55
N GLU A 30 26.80 7.01 -7.99
CA GLU A 30 25.65 7.40 -8.81
C GLU A 30 24.37 7.26 -7.97
N VAL A 31 23.45 8.22 -8.11
CA VAL A 31 22.17 8.22 -7.38
C VAL A 31 21.03 8.05 -8.37
N ILE A 32 20.23 7.01 -8.18
CA ILE A 32 19.03 6.73 -8.99
C ILE A 32 17.79 6.94 -8.12
N ILE A 33 16.90 7.83 -8.55
CA ILE A 33 15.64 8.13 -7.85
C ILE A 33 14.48 7.45 -8.58
N ILE A 34 13.78 6.56 -7.88
CA ILE A 34 12.57 5.89 -8.38
C ILE A 34 11.37 6.41 -7.61
N SER A 35 10.47 7.13 -8.30
CA SER A 35 9.22 7.56 -7.69
C SER A 35 8.20 6.42 -7.72
N TYR A 36 7.56 6.15 -6.58
CA TYR A 36 6.45 5.22 -6.49
C TYR A 36 5.14 5.99 -6.36
N PRO A 37 4.07 5.57 -7.06
CA PRO A 37 2.76 6.17 -6.86
C PRO A 37 2.37 6.00 -5.40
N ARG A 38 1.88 7.07 -4.79
CA ARG A 38 1.39 7.04 -3.41
C ARG A 38 0.32 5.96 -3.35
N ARG A 39 0.61 4.82 -2.69
CA ARG A 39 -0.39 3.76 -2.48
C ARG A 39 -1.58 4.44 -1.81
N ARG A 40 -2.69 4.61 -2.53
CA ARG A 40 -3.96 4.98 -1.91
C ARG A 40 -4.16 3.96 -0.81
N ARG A 41 -4.25 4.42 0.44
CA ARG A 41 -4.73 3.56 1.53
C ARG A 41 -6.16 3.18 1.16
N VAL A 42 -6.32 2.09 0.40
CA VAL A 42 -7.62 1.44 0.25
C VAL A 42 -8.07 1.19 1.69
N LYS A 43 -9.25 1.69 2.06
CA LYS A 43 -9.77 1.50 3.42
C LYS A 43 -9.72 0.00 3.71
N ARG A 44 -8.79 -0.41 4.60
CA ARG A 44 -8.57 -1.82 4.96
C ARG A 44 -9.87 -2.50 5.39
N TYR A 45 -10.83 -1.71 5.88
CA TYR A 45 -12.18 -2.16 6.24
C TYR A 45 -13.22 -1.13 5.76
N PRO A 46 -13.80 -1.27 4.56
CA PRO A 46 -14.73 -0.29 4.00
C PRO A 46 -16.06 -0.18 4.77
N LEU A 47 -16.41 -1.25 5.52
CA LEU A 47 -17.63 -1.35 6.32
C LEU A 47 -17.44 -1.01 7.81
N ARG A 48 -16.20 -0.79 8.27
CA ARG A 48 -15.93 -0.49 9.69
C ARG A 48 -16.65 0.82 10.10
N GLY A 49 -17.46 0.75 11.16
CA GLY A 49 -18.21 1.89 11.68
C GLY A 49 -19.50 2.21 10.91
N LYS A 50 -19.87 1.42 9.89
CA LYS A 50 -21.17 1.54 9.23
C LYS A 50 -22.16 0.59 9.90
N PRO A 51 -23.34 1.07 10.34
CA PRO A 51 -24.39 0.20 10.83
C PRO A 51 -24.91 -0.66 9.67
N ILE A 52 -24.83 -1.98 9.81
CA ILE A 52 -25.38 -2.94 8.86
C ILE A 52 -26.72 -3.41 9.43
N ARG A 53 -27.78 -3.29 8.65
CA ARG A 53 -29.12 -3.81 9.00
C ARG A 53 -29.44 -4.97 8.06
N TYR A 54 -29.75 -6.11 8.65
CA TYR A 54 -30.34 -7.23 7.93
C TYR A 54 -31.84 -7.00 7.87
N LEU A 55 -32.41 -6.92 6.67
CA LEU A 55 -33.83 -6.67 6.49
C LEU A 55 -34.66 -7.90 6.87
N ALA A 56 -34.16 -9.10 6.54
CA ALA A 56 -34.79 -10.37 6.88
C ALA A 56 -33.70 -11.43 7.17
N PRO A 57 -33.10 -11.42 8.38
CA PRO A 57 -31.95 -12.26 8.70
C PRO A 57 -32.26 -13.76 8.80
N PHE A 58 -33.54 -14.13 8.90
CA PHE A 58 -34.00 -15.50 9.09
C PHE A 58 -34.87 -16.01 7.94
N ASP A 59 -35.10 -15.20 6.92
CA ASP A 59 -35.78 -15.69 5.72
C ASP A 59 -34.92 -16.75 5.06
N SER A 60 -35.57 -17.76 4.45
CA SER A 60 -34.82 -18.79 3.76
C SER A 60 -33.96 -18.14 2.68
N VAL A 61 -32.75 -18.68 2.51
CA VAL A 61 -31.91 -18.29 1.38
C VAL A 61 -32.66 -18.58 0.09
N ALA A 62 -32.35 -17.88 -1.00
CA ALA A 62 -32.95 -18.16 -2.30
C ALA A 62 -32.47 -19.55 -2.79
N GLU A 63 -33.07 -20.62 -2.27
CA GLU A 63 -32.70 -22.01 -2.50
C GLU A 63 -32.64 -22.32 -4.00
N ASN A 64 -33.57 -21.75 -4.78
CA ASN A 64 -33.60 -21.90 -6.24
C ASN A 64 -32.42 -21.25 -6.97
N ASP A 65 -31.65 -20.36 -6.33
CA ASP A 65 -30.49 -19.69 -6.92
C ASP A 65 -29.18 -20.46 -6.68
N TRP A 66 -29.24 -21.60 -5.99
CA TRP A 66 -28.06 -22.42 -5.75
C TRP A 66 -27.68 -23.22 -7.00
N ASN A 67 -26.51 -22.93 -7.56
CA ASN A 67 -25.97 -23.66 -8.72
C ASN A 67 -25.87 -25.18 -8.54
N VAL A 68 -25.82 -25.68 -7.30
CA VAL A 68 -25.75 -27.13 -7.01
C VAL A 68 -27.09 -27.86 -7.20
N LEU A 69 -28.19 -27.12 -7.31
CA LEU A 69 -29.53 -27.67 -7.59
C LEU A 69 -29.88 -27.65 -9.09
N ARG A 70 -28.93 -27.29 -9.95
CA ARG A 70 -29.04 -27.27 -11.42
C ARG A 70 -28.24 -28.41 -12.04
#